data_AF-A0A962M5R9-F1
#
_entry.id   AF-A0A962M5R9-F1
#
_cell.length_a   1.000
_cell.length_b   1.000
_cell.length_c   1.000
_cell.angle_alpha   90.00
_cell.angle_beta   90.00
_cell.angle_gamma   90.00
#
_symmetry.space_group_name_H-M   'P 1'
#
loop_
_entity.id
_entity.type
_entity.pdbx_description
1 polymer ?
#
loop_
_entity_poly.entity_id
_entity_poly.type
_entity_poly.pdbx_seq_one_letter_code
_entity_poly.pdbx_strand_id
1 'polypeptide(L)'
;FRCELPLDPSDLFDVTSNIIQTGTAPQKAAALTALTNANGWRLDLQADGEKSLSRSLTIDGKVYFGTFSPDTSVNLVCEPVPGDGRLYVVDLLTAGEVIDFNGDNDKERSWIVGSLIPDTPSPHFGTDGEIRLLLPPGSGGGGAMSNPFLTGASVPPPYGEYWYREEF
;
A
#
# COMPACT_ATOMS: atom_id res chain seq x y z
N PHE A 1 -29.56 -12.34 5.51
CA PHE A 1 -28.38 -11.67 4.92
C PHE A 1 -27.48 -12.75 4.36
N ARG A 2 -27.53 -12.99 3.05
CA ARG A 2 -26.61 -13.90 2.36
C ARG A 2 -25.60 -13.00 1.66
N CYS A 3 -24.32 -13.19 1.93
CA CYS A 3 -23.27 -12.68 1.06
C CYS A 3 -23.49 -13.36 -0.30
N GLU A 4 -23.89 -12.60 -1.32
CA GLU A 4 -23.81 -13.09 -2.70
C GLU A 4 -22.33 -13.10 -3.07
N LEU A 5 -21.81 -14.31 -3.21
CA LEU A 5 -20.48 -14.58 -3.74
C LEU A 5 -20.69 -15.35 -5.05
N PRO A 6 -19.84 -15.13 -6.07
CA PRO A 6 -18.68 -14.24 -6.06
C PRO A 6 -19.06 -12.75 -6.17
N LEU A 7 -18.20 -11.87 -5.64
CA LEU A 7 -18.27 -10.42 -5.88
C LEU A 7 -17.59 -10.09 -7.21
N ASP A 8 -18.20 -9.22 -8.00
CA ASP A 8 -17.63 -8.60 -9.18
C ASP A 8 -17.09 -7.19 -8.85
N PRO A 9 -16.18 -6.62 -9.67
CA PRO A 9 -15.69 -5.27 -9.46
C PRO A 9 -16.81 -4.21 -9.37
N SER A 10 -17.96 -4.44 -10.04
CA SER A 10 -19.13 -3.55 -9.95
C SER A 10 -19.82 -3.54 -8.58
N ASP A 11 -19.58 -4.55 -7.74
CA ASP A 11 -20.14 -4.65 -6.39
C ASP A 11 -19.33 -3.85 -5.36
N LEU A 12 -18.20 -3.27 -5.79
CA LEU A 12 -17.27 -2.52 -4.99
C LEU A 12 -17.29 -1.04 -5.38
N PHE A 13 -17.10 -0.16 -4.41
CA PHE A 13 -17.00 1.28 -4.66
C PHE A 13 -15.66 1.63 -5.30
N ASP A 14 -15.69 2.35 -6.42
CA ASP A 14 -14.49 2.77 -7.13
C ASP A 14 -13.83 3.98 -6.44
N VAL A 15 -12.67 3.75 -5.84
CA VAL A 15 -11.87 4.77 -5.14
C VAL A 15 -10.73 5.32 -5.99
N THR A 16 -10.67 4.99 -7.28
CA THR A 16 -9.56 5.33 -8.17
C THR A 16 -9.32 6.84 -8.28
N SER A 17 -10.38 7.64 -8.35
CA SER A 17 -10.28 9.12 -8.39
C SER A 17 -9.93 9.79 -7.05
N ASN A 18 -9.96 9.03 -5.95
CA ASN A 18 -9.74 9.51 -4.59
C ASN A 18 -10.62 10.72 -4.19
N ILE A 19 -11.85 10.81 -4.71
CA ILE A 19 -12.79 11.90 -4.40
C ILE A 19 -13.06 12.03 -2.88
N ILE A 20 -12.88 10.95 -2.13
CA ILE A 20 -13.00 10.92 -0.66
C ILE A 20 -12.03 11.94 -0.01
N GLN A 21 -10.84 12.15 -0.60
CA GLN A 21 -9.85 13.11 -0.09
C GLN A 21 -9.74 14.38 -0.95
N THR A 22 -9.93 14.29 -2.27
CA THR A 22 -9.67 15.42 -3.19
C THR A 22 -10.92 16.23 -3.56
N GLY A 23 -12.12 15.70 -3.35
CA GLY A 23 -13.37 16.36 -3.72
C GLY A 23 -13.74 17.58 -2.86
N THR A 24 -14.81 18.28 -3.24
CA THR A 24 -15.45 19.28 -2.37
C THR A 24 -16.13 18.63 -1.17
N ALA A 25 -16.42 19.39 -0.09
CA ALA A 25 -17.10 18.87 1.10
C ALA A 25 -18.37 18.02 0.80
N PRO A 26 -19.32 18.45 -0.06
CA PRO A 26 -20.48 17.61 -0.40
C PRO A 26 -20.10 16.35 -1.17
N GLN A 27 -19.09 16.41 -2.05
CA GLN A 27 -18.62 15.24 -2.80
C GLN A 27 -17.96 14.20 -1.87
N LYS A 28 -17.13 14.65 -0.91
CA LYS A 28 -16.50 13.77 0.08
C LYS A 28 -17.55 13.04 0.92
N ALA A 29 -18.56 13.77 1.41
CA ALA A 29 -19.64 13.19 2.22
C ALA A 29 -20.47 12.16 1.44
N ALA A 30 -20.79 12.47 0.18
CA ALA A 30 -21.50 11.56 -0.70
C ALA A 30 -20.66 10.30 -1.01
N ALA A 31 -19.38 10.46 -1.33
CA ALA A 31 -18.47 9.34 -1.60
C ALA A 31 -18.29 8.42 -0.37
N LEU A 32 -18.14 8.99 0.83
CA LEU A 32 -18.04 8.21 2.06
C LEU A 32 -19.33 7.44 2.37
N THR A 33 -20.49 8.05 2.11
CA THR A 33 -21.79 7.37 2.25
C THR A 33 -21.94 6.23 1.24
N ALA A 34 -21.52 6.45 -0.01
CA ALA A 34 -21.54 5.41 -1.05
C ALA A 34 -20.62 4.24 -0.70
N LEU A 35 -19.39 4.52 -0.25
CA LEU A 35 -18.45 3.51 0.22
C LEU A 35 -19.00 2.69 1.39
N THR A 36 -19.62 3.35 2.38
CA THR A 36 -20.20 2.69 3.56
C THR A 36 -21.33 1.71 3.20
N ASN A 37 -22.06 1.99 2.12
CA ASN A 37 -23.15 1.15 1.62
C ASN A 37 -22.68 0.07 0.63
N ALA A 38 -21.44 0.15 0.14
CA ALA A 38 -20.86 -0.83 -0.77
C ALA A 38 -20.29 -2.04 -0.01
N ASN A 39 -20.02 -3.14 -0.72
CA ASN A 39 -19.41 -4.35 -0.13
C ASN A 39 -17.90 -4.19 0.14
N GLY A 40 -17.31 -3.06 -0.24
CA GLY A 40 -15.89 -2.75 -0.15
C GLY A 40 -15.51 -1.72 -1.20
N TRP A 41 -14.21 -1.64 -1.51
CA TRP A 41 -13.68 -0.73 -2.52
C TRP A 41 -12.82 -1.45 -3.56
N ARG A 42 -12.73 -0.86 -4.75
CA ARG A 42 -11.79 -1.25 -5.81
C ARG A 42 -10.92 -0.05 -6.18
N LEU A 43 -9.64 -0.32 -6.42
CA LEU A 43 -8.67 0.66 -6.88
C LEU A 43 -8.08 0.16 -8.19
N ASP A 44 -8.31 0.89 -9.27
CA ASP A 44 -7.70 0.58 -10.57
C ASP A 44 -6.25 1.10 -10.58
N LEU A 45 -5.30 0.21 -10.86
CA LEU A 45 -3.89 0.57 -11.01
C LEU A 45 -3.70 1.44 -12.26
N GLN A 46 -2.92 2.51 -12.13
CA GLN A 46 -2.94 3.61 -13.11
C GLN A 46 -1.86 3.48 -14.18
N ALA A 47 -0.78 2.72 -13.93
CA ALA A 47 0.24 2.50 -14.95
C ALA A 47 -0.16 1.39 -15.93
N ASP A 48 0.26 1.53 -17.17
CA ASP A 48 -0.11 0.60 -18.24
C ASP A 48 0.43 -0.81 -17.96
N GLY A 49 -0.47 -1.79 -17.95
CA GLY A 49 -0.12 -3.19 -17.69
C GLY A 49 0.34 -3.46 -16.25
N GLU A 50 0.10 -2.52 -15.33
CA GLU A 50 0.47 -2.66 -13.92
C GLU A 50 -0.31 -3.78 -13.25
N LYS A 51 0.39 -4.58 -12.44
CA LYS A 51 -0.19 -5.71 -11.72
C LYS A 51 0.34 -5.78 -10.31
N SER A 52 -0.52 -6.18 -9.37
CA SER A 52 -0.07 -6.64 -8.05
C SER A 52 0.41 -8.08 -8.16
N LEU A 53 1.68 -8.30 -7.83
CA LEU A 53 2.34 -9.61 -7.96
C LEU A 53 2.71 -10.21 -6.59
N SER A 54 2.55 -9.45 -5.52
CA SER A 54 2.88 -9.84 -4.16
C SER A 54 1.66 -9.76 -3.24
N ARG A 55 1.72 -10.48 -2.12
CA ARG A 55 0.66 -10.42 -1.11
C ARG A 55 0.65 -9.04 -0.46
N SER A 56 -0.53 -8.57 -0.08
CA SER A 56 -0.66 -7.39 0.77
C SER A 56 -0.31 -7.71 2.23
N LEU A 57 0.16 -6.69 2.94
CA LEU A 57 0.40 -6.68 4.37
C LEU A 57 -0.42 -5.56 4.98
N THR A 58 -1.14 -5.81 6.07
CA THR A 58 -1.94 -4.79 6.76
C THR A 58 -1.42 -4.58 8.17
N ILE A 59 -1.05 -3.35 8.50
CA ILE A 59 -0.55 -2.96 9.82
C ILE A 59 -1.22 -1.64 10.18
N ASP A 60 -1.80 -1.56 11.38
CA ASP A 60 -2.35 -0.32 11.95
C ASP A 60 -3.28 0.46 10.98
N GLY A 61 -4.23 -0.26 10.37
CA GLY A 61 -5.19 0.33 9.44
C GLY A 61 -4.63 0.76 8.08
N LYS A 62 -3.35 0.48 7.78
CA LYS A 62 -2.73 0.74 6.48
C LYS A 62 -2.47 -0.58 5.74
N VAL A 63 -2.72 -0.59 4.44
CA VAL A 63 -2.48 -1.72 3.55
C VAL A 63 -1.28 -1.41 2.67
N TYR A 64 -0.30 -2.30 2.72
CA TYR A 64 0.96 -2.26 1.99
C TYR A 64 0.97 -3.34 0.93
N PHE A 65 1.19 -3.01 -0.33
CA PHE A 65 1.31 -4.02 -1.39
C PHE A 65 2.20 -3.55 -2.53
N GLY A 66 2.93 -4.49 -3.12
CA GLY A 66 3.79 -4.23 -4.26
C GLY A 66 3.04 -4.39 -5.59
N THR A 67 3.37 -3.54 -6.54
CA THR A 67 2.96 -3.68 -7.94
C THR A 67 4.15 -3.54 -8.86
N PHE A 68 3.99 -4.03 -10.09
CA PHE A 68 4.97 -3.86 -11.16
C PHE A 68 4.25 -3.43 -12.43
N SER A 69 4.76 -2.39 -13.08
CA SER A 69 4.36 -2.01 -14.44
C SER A 69 5.52 -2.19 -15.40
N PRO A 70 5.33 -2.87 -16.55
CA PRO A 70 6.33 -2.89 -17.60
C PRO A 70 6.54 -1.48 -18.16
N ASP A 71 7.76 -1.18 -18.59
CA ASP A 71 8.01 0.01 -19.40
C ASP A 71 7.59 -0.31 -20.86
N THR A 72 6.73 0.52 -21.41
CA THR A 72 6.21 0.41 -22.78
C THR A 72 6.94 1.32 -23.76
N SER A 73 7.95 2.07 -23.31
CA SER A 73 8.80 2.89 -24.16
C SER A 73 9.66 1.99 -25.06
N VAL A 74 9.18 1.80 -26.28
CA VAL A 74 9.87 1.00 -27.29
C VAL A 74 11.06 1.81 -27.80
N ASN A 75 12.27 1.55 -27.31
CA ASN A 75 13.48 2.01 -27.98
C ASN A 75 14.64 1.04 -27.76
N LEU A 76 14.93 0.28 -28.83
CA LEU A 76 16.12 -0.57 -29.09
C LEU A 76 15.99 -2.06 -28.73
N VAL A 77 16.24 -2.88 -29.75
CA VAL A 77 16.01 -4.34 -29.81
C VAL A 77 17.02 -5.17 -28.99
N CYS A 78 18.02 -4.53 -28.38
CA CYS A 78 19.17 -5.23 -27.78
C CYS A 78 19.35 -5.00 -26.27
N GLU A 79 18.47 -4.25 -25.61
CA GLU A 79 18.54 -4.01 -24.17
C GLU A 79 17.16 -4.27 -23.54
N PRO A 80 17.08 -5.07 -22.45
CA PRO A 80 15.84 -5.20 -21.71
C PRO A 80 15.50 -3.86 -21.04
N VAL A 81 14.36 -3.28 -21.37
CA VAL A 81 13.86 -2.08 -20.69
C VAL A 81 13.31 -2.50 -19.32
N PRO A 82 13.90 -2.05 -18.21
CA PRO A 82 13.41 -2.40 -16.90
C PRO A 82 12.08 -1.66 -16.63
N GLY A 83 11.08 -2.39 -16.14
CA GLY A 83 9.84 -1.78 -15.66
C GLY A 83 10.00 -1.17 -14.27
N ASP A 84 8.90 -0.62 -13.75
CA ASP A 84 8.83 0.05 -12.46
C ASP A 84 8.14 -0.84 -11.42
N GLY A 85 8.81 -1.03 -10.29
CA GLY A 85 8.21 -1.53 -9.07
C GLY A 85 7.65 -0.38 -8.24
N ARG A 86 6.40 -0.49 -7.79
CA ARG A 86 5.79 0.46 -6.85
C ARG A 86 5.39 -0.22 -5.55
N LEU A 87 5.46 0.54 -4.46
CA LEU A 87 4.86 0.19 -3.19
C LEU A 87 3.64 1.08 -3.01
N TYR A 88 2.47 0.46 -2.88
CA TYR A 88 1.26 1.14 -2.45
C TYR A 88 1.16 1.10 -0.93
N VAL A 89 0.78 2.22 -0.34
CA VAL A 89 0.42 2.37 1.06
C VAL A 89 -0.88 3.16 1.12
N VAL A 90 -1.96 2.49 1.48
CA VAL A 90 -3.31 3.07 1.47
C VAL A 90 -4.04 2.81 2.77
N ASP A 91 -5.00 3.67 3.10
CA ASP A 91 -5.92 3.44 4.22
C ASP A 91 -6.79 2.18 3.97
N LEU A 92 -6.92 1.31 4.95
CA LEU A 92 -7.66 0.05 4.83
C LEU A 92 -9.14 0.26 4.49
N LEU A 93 -9.76 1.32 5.01
CA LEU A 93 -11.19 1.54 4.87
C LEU A 93 -11.53 2.29 3.59
N THR A 94 -10.68 3.22 3.18
CA THR A 94 -10.97 4.20 2.11
C THR A 94 -10.04 4.11 0.91
N ALA A 95 -8.96 3.35 1.01
CA ALA A 95 -7.81 3.37 0.10
C ALA A 95 -7.21 4.77 -0.14
N GLY A 96 -7.39 5.69 0.80
CA GLY A 96 -6.85 7.05 0.72
C GLY A 96 -5.33 7.10 0.86
N GLU A 97 -4.76 8.22 0.40
CA GLU A 97 -3.37 8.63 0.58
C GLU A 97 -3.06 8.80 2.07
N VAL A 98 -1.99 8.16 2.54
CA VAL A 98 -1.64 8.12 3.97
C VAL A 98 -0.21 8.56 4.26
N ILE A 99 0.69 8.49 3.28
CA ILE A 99 2.12 8.79 3.43
C ILE A 99 2.50 9.88 2.42
N ASP A 100 3.26 10.86 2.88
CA ASP A 100 4.00 11.80 2.03
C ASP A 100 5.36 11.16 1.72
N PHE A 101 5.55 10.70 0.48
CA PHE A 101 6.75 9.97 0.08
C PHE A 101 7.88 10.89 -0.39
N ASN A 102 7.61 12.14 -0.74
CA ASN A 102 8.60 13.03 -1.37
C ASN A 102 8.93 14.28 -0.51
N GLY A 103 8.21 14.50 0.58
CA GLY A 103 8.37 15.60 1.52
C GLY A 103 7.78 16.94 1.05
N ASP A 104 6.84 16.94 0.09
CA ASP A 104 6.23 18.17 -0.42
C ASP A 104 4.97 18.61 0.36
N ASN A 105 4.60 17.88 1.41
CA ASN A 105 3.38 18.01 2.24
C ASN A 105 2.08 17.56 1.56
N ASP A 106 2.15 17.00 0.36
CA ASP A 106 1.07 16.21 -0.20
C ASP A 106 1.31 14.73 0.13
N LYS A 107 0.25 13.93 0.08
CA LYS A 107 0.32 12.49 0.38
C LYS A 107 0.05 11.72 -0.89
N GLU A 108 0.68 10.57 -1.03
CA GLU A 108 0.47 9.67 -2.14
C GLU A 108 -0.02 8.31 -1.66
N ARG A 109 -0.67 7.59 -2.57
CA ARG A 109 -1.02 6.17 -2.38
C ARG A 109 0.12 5.24 -2.72
N SER A 110 1.11 5.70 -3.47
CA SER A 110 2.19 4.84 -3.97
C SER A 110 3.45 5.60 -4.28
N TRP A 111 4.57 4.89 -4.20
CA TRP A 111 5.88 5.38 -4.62
C TRP A 111 6.62 4.35 -5.46
N ILE A 112 7.36 4.80 -6.47
CA ILE A 112 8.24 3.94 -7.27
C ILE A 112 9.42 3.57 -6.37
N VAL A 113 9.55 2.29 -6.05
CA VAL A 113 10.63 1.80 -5.17
C VAL A 113 11.92 1.53 -5.94
N GLY A 114 11.81 1.33 -7.26
CA GLY A 114 12.92 1.13 -8.18
C GLY A 114 12.56 0.18 -9.31
N SER A 115 13.54 -0.07 -10.18
CA SER A 115 13.44 -0.99 -11.33
C SER A 115 13.56 -2.46 -10.91
N LEU A 116 12.59 -2.95 -10.14
CA LEU A 116 12.54 -4.31 -9.61
C LEU A 116 11.10 -4.81 -9.54
N ILE A 117 10.91 -6.11 -9.32
CA ILE A 117 9.61 -6.68 -9.01
C ILE A 117 9.48 -6.73 -7.48
N PRO A 118 8.62 -5.90 -6.84
CA PRO A 118 8.54 -5.86 -5.39
C PRO A 118 7.83 -7.09 -4.84
N ASP A 119 8.52 -7.86 -3.99
CA ASP A 119 7.88 -8.89 -3.17
C ASP A 119 7.18 -8.25 -1.95
N THR A 120 6.40 -9.04 -1.20
CA THR A 120 5.74 -8.59 0.02
C THR A 120 6.79 -8.07 1.02
N PRO A 121 6.67 -6.81 1.49
CA PRO A 121 7.59 -6.28 2.49
C PRO A 121 7.62 -7.14 3.75
N SER A 122 8.80 -7.37 4.29
CA SER A 122 8.95 -8.17 5.52
C SER A 122 8.83 -7.26 6.75
N PRO A 123 7.88 -7.52 7.67
CA PRO A 123 7.79 -6.75 8.91
C PRO A 123 8.96 -7.07 9.84
N HIS A 124 9.59 -6.03 10.36
CA HIS A 124 10.63 -6.08 11.39
C HIS A 124 10.12 -5.36 12.63
N PHE A 125 10.07 -6.09 13.74
CA PHE A 125 9.65 -5.58 15.05
C PHE A 125 10.90 -5.21 15.83
N GLY A 126 11.17 -3.91 15.94
CA GLY A 126 12.35 -3.42 16.65
C GLY A 126 12.25 -3.58 18.16
N THR A 127 13.41 -3.63 18.83
CA THR A 127 13.47 -3.63 20.31
C THR A 127 12.99 -2.33 20.93
N ASP A 128 12.92 -1.26 20.14
CA ASP A 128 12.29 0.01 20.48
C ASP A 128 10.75 -0.02 20.39
N GLY A 129 10.18 -1.16 20.00
CA GLY A 129 8.74 -1.35 19.82
C GLY A 129 8.22 -0.83 18.48
N GLU A 130 9.04 -0.23 17.63
CA GLU A 130 8.59 0.26 16.32
C GLU A 130 8.52 -0.87 15.28
N ILE A 131 7.44 -0.86 14.49
CA ILE A 131 7.26 -1.77 13.37
C ILE A 131 7.80 -1.10 12.10
N ARG A 132 8.69 -1.82 11.41
CA ARG A 132 9.34 -1.35 10.18
C ARG A 132 9.14 -2.37 9.08
N LEU A 133 9.22 -1.93 7.83
CA LEU A 133 9.17 -2.82 6.68
C LEU A 133 10.56 -2.89 6.05
N LEU A 134 11.09 -4.10 5.95
CA LEU A 134 12.24 -4.40 5.14
C LEU A 134 11.77 -4.57 3.70
N LEU A 135 12.22 -3.65 2.87
CA LEU A 135 11.93 -3.67 1.44
C LEU A 135 13.00 -4.47 0.69
N PRO A 136 12.68 -5.06 -0.48
CA PRO A 136 13.64 -5.85 -1.27
C PRO A 136 14.96 -5.11 -1.53
N PRO A 137 16.12 -5.78 -1.59
CA PRO A 137 17.38 -5.13 -1.91
C PRO A 137 17.30 -4.32 -3.20
N GLY A 138 17.87 -3.12 -3.21
CA GLY A 138 17.78 -2.19 -4.34
C GLY A 138 16.49 -1.35 -4.37
N SER A 139 15.56 -1.57 -3.44
CA SER A 139 14.45 -0.65 -3.19
C SER A 139 14.93 0.58 -2.44
N GLY A 140 14.49 1.76 -2.86
CA GLY A 140 14.77 3.01 -2.17
C GLY A 140 14.08 4.18 -2.81
N GLY A 141 13.77 4.11 -4.12
CA GLY A 141 12.87 5.03 -4.83
C GLY A 141 13.25 6.51 -4.87
N GLY A 142 14.25 6.93 -4.09
CA GLY A 142 14.45 8.35 -3.75
C GLY A 142 13.34 8.88 -2.84
N GLY A 143 13.38 10.19 -2.56
CA GLY A 143 12.41 10.86 -1.68
C GLY A 143 12.64 10.59 -0.19
N ALA A 144 11.58 10.66 0.61
CA ALA A 144 11.55 10.34 2.04
C ALA A 144 11.52 8.82 2.33
N MET A 145 11.46 8.00 1.28
CA MET A 145 11.40 6.55 1.42
C MET A 145 12.75 5.98 1.90
N SER A 146 12.73 5.26 3.02
CA SER A 146 13.91 4.63 3.62
C SER A 146 13.76 3.11 3.64
N ASN A 147 14.88 2.38 3.66
CA ASN A 147 14.91 0.95 3.92
C ASN A 147 15.84 0.70 5.13
N PRO A 148 15.33 0.32 6.31
CA PRO A 148 13.94 -0.05 6.61
C PRO A 148 12.93 1.10 6.55
N PHE A 149 11.73 0.84 6.02
CA PHE A 149 10.64 1.81 5.94
C PHE A 149 9.89 1.88 7.27
N LEU A 150 9.76 3.08 7.85
CA LEU A 150 9.03 3.29 9.10
C LEU A 150 7.52 3.32 8.85
N THR A 151 6.77 2.40 9.49
CA THR A 151 5.30 2.34 9.34
C THR A 151 4.55 3.39 10.17
N GLY A 152 5.23 3.95 11.19
CA GLY A 152 4.63 4.74 12.26
C GLY A 152 3.83 3.92 13.28
N ALA A 153 3.69 2.61 13.08
CA ALA A 153 3.05 1.72 14.02
C ALA A 153 4.06 1.23 15.08
N SER A 154 3.54 0.96 16.27
CA SER A 154 4.32 0.36 17.36
C SER A 154 3.59 -0.85 17.93
N VAL A 155 4.37 -1.81 18.41
CA VAL A 155 3.84 -2.86 19.26
C VAL A 155 3.55 -2.22 20.60
N PRO A 156 2.32 -2.33 21.13
CA PRO A 156 2.05 -1.86 22.48
C PRO A 156 3.02 -2.53 23.45
N PRO A 157 3.47 -1.82 24.50
CA PRO A 157 4.31 -2.43 25.51
C PRO A 157 3.63 -3.69 26.06
N PRO A 158 4.40 -4.69 26.49
CA PRO A 158 3.86 -5.89 27.11
C PRO A 158 2.84 -5.52 28.22
N TYR A 159 1.54 -5.67 27.94
CA TYR A 159 0.48 -5.54 28.93
C TYR A 159 0.26 -6.90 29.62
N GLY A 160 1.05 -7.17 30.66
CA GLY A 160 0.94 -8.37 31.49
C GLY A 160 2.29 -8.96 31.91
N GLU A 161 2.30 -9.77 32.98
CA GLU A 161 3.43 -10.64 33.28
C GLU A 161 3.35 -11.88 32.38
N TYR A 162 4.30 -12.02 31.45
CA TYR A 162 4.43 -13.21 30.61
C TYR A 162 5.53 -14.08 31.17
N TRP A 163 5.20 -15.30 31.54
CA TRP A 163 6.17 -16.31 31.90
C TRP A 163 6.75 -16.91 30.62
N TYR A 164 7.99 -16.53 30.28
CA TYR A 164 8.77 -17.21 29.26
C TYR A 164 9.63 -18.27 29.95
N ARG A 165 9.53 -19.53 29.50
CA ARG A 165 10.39 -20.63 29.94
C ARG A 165 11.32 -20.96 28.78
N GLU A 166 12.62 -20.70 28.94
CA GLU A 166 13.62 -21.20 28.01
C GLU A 166 13.60 -22.74 28.00
N GLU A 167 13.52 -23.34 26.82
CA GLU A 167 13.81 -24.75 26.64
C GLU A 167 15.34 -24.92 26.63
N PHE A 168 15.83 -25.70 27.59
CA PHE A 168 17.25 -26.07 27.74
C PHE A 168 17.69 -27.06 26.66
#